data_AF-A0A1Q3PMK9-F1
#
_entry.id   AF-A0A1Q3PMK9-F1
#
_cell.length_a   1.000
_cell.length_b   1.000
_cell.length_c   1.000
_cell.angle_alpha   90.00
_cell.angle_beta   90.00
_cell.angle_gamma   90.00
#
_symmetry.space_group_name_H-M   'P 1'
#
loop_
_entity.id
_entity.type
_entity.pdbx_description
1 polymer ?
#
loop_
_entity_poly.entity_id
_entity_poly.type
_entity_poly.pdbx_seq_one_letter_code
_entity_poly.pdbx_strand_id
1 'polypeptide(L)'
;MVAPDGSLVLFNSNRPLPGETAAGDFNVWACKKTPGGWGAPFVLSNAINSDSADVYAGMASSGNVYFGSRRAGGIGGMDIYVSRFVDGTYQTPVNLGAEVNSPGSDSNPYIAPDESYLIYASGIPNAQSFMISYQINGRWSSPMELPVSSDPAGSMFCPMVDPHSKTFYFARTRVENGKRIENVYYMPLSGLKLEALRARATVLTDYAGTYKVEPANGISAIKIWKENGKLYGAADGQQTLQLATTEVPDQLMIVENGEKVHFFRTKTEQVHGLKISMPEGDITAIRQP
;
A
#
# COMPACT_ATOMS: atom_id res chain seq x y z
N MET A 1 -16.47 -5.72 6.83
CA MET A 1 -15.68 -5.69 8.08
C MET A 1 -16.45 -4.93 9.16
N VAL A 2 -15.96 -4.89 10.40
CA VAL A 2 -16.57 -4.12 11.51
C VAL A 2 -15.65 -2.93 11.82
N ALA A 3 -16.24 -1.76 12.09
CA ALA A 3 -15.48 -0.56 12.45
C ALA A 3 -14.74 -0.73 13.79
N PRO A 4 -13.63 -0.01 14.04
CA PRO A 4 -12.81 -0.20 15.25
C PRO A 4 -13.53 0.03 16.58
N ASP A 5 -14.55 0.89 16.60
CA ASP A 5 -15.42 1.17 17.76
C ASP A 5 -16.54 0.11 17.93
N GLY A 6 -16.71 -0.79 16.97
CA GLY A 6 -17.79 -1.76 16.90
C GLY A 6 -19.17 -1.18 16.60
N SER A 7 -19.30 0.11 16.22
CA SER A 7 -20.61 0.75 16.00
C SER A 7 -21.19 0.50 14.61
N LEU A 8 -20.35 0.21 13.61
CA LEU A 8 -20.73 -0.10 12.24
C LEU A 8 -20.23 -1.48 11.79
N VAL A 9 -21.01 -2.14 10.93
CA VAL A 9 -20.51 -3.19 10.03
C VAL A 9 -20.61 -2.67 8.59
N LEU A 10 -19.49 -2.69 7.87
CA LEU A 10 -19.35 -2.26 6.48
C LEU A 10 -19.34 -3.47 5.53
N PHE A 11 -20.01 -3.38 4.40
CA PHE A 11 -20.08 -4.43 3.39
C PHE A 11 -20.34 -3.86 1.99
N ASN A 12 -19.86 -4.53 0.95
CA ASN A 12 -20.20 -4.23 -0.44
C ASN A 12 -21.58 -4.79 -0.81
N SER A 13 -22.42 -4.01 -1.48
CA SER A 13 -23.73 -4.46 -1.96
C SER A 13 -24.14 -3.75 -3.24
N ASN A 14 -24.71 -4.50 -4.19
CA ASN A 14 -25.19 -4.02 -5.49
C ASN A 14 -26.72 -3.87 -5.56
N ARG A 15 -27.37 -3.73 -4.40
CA ARG A 15 -28.80 -3.38 -4.33
C ARG A 15 -29.03 -1.97 -4.92
N PRO A 16 -30.24 -1.66 -5.42
CA PRO A 16 -30.57 -0.32 -5.88
C PRO A 16 -30.24 0.76 -4.83
N LEU A 17 -29.71 1.91 -5.25
CA LEU A 17 -29.53 3.06 -4.37
C LEU A 17 -30.89 3.69 -4.01
N PRO A 18 -30.96 4.53 -2.95
CA PRO A 18 -32.22 5.17 -2.55
C PRO A 18 -32.83 6.04 -3.67
N GLY A 19 -33.92 5.56 -4.27
CA GLY A 19 -34.60 6.20 -5.41
C GLY A 19 -34.53 5.39 -6.71
N GLU A 20 -33.69 4.36 -6.77
CA GLU A 20 -33.52 3.48 -7.93
C GLU A 20 -34.36 2.19 -7.82
N THR A 21 -34.61 1.55 -8.96
CA THR A 21 -35.36 0.29 -9.05
C THR A 21 -34.54 -0.88 -9.60
N ALA A 22 -33.39 -0.61 -10.22
CA ALA A 22 -32.48 -1.60 -10.79
C ALA A 22 -31.27 -1.83 -9.86
N ALA A 23 -30.70 -3.04 -9.90
CA ALA A 23 -29.43 -3.32 -9.25
C ALA A 23 -28.28 -2.65 -10.05
N GLY A 24 -27.47 -1.84 -9.38
CA GLY A 24 -26.27 -1.24 -9.95
C GLY A 24 -25.05 -2.14 -9.82
N ASP A 25 -23.88 -1.51 -9.72
CA ASP A 25 -22.63 -2.15 -9.32
C ASP A 25 -22.47 -2.21 -7.78
N PHE A 26 -21.36 -2.76 -7.30
CA PHE A 26 -21.11 -2.84 -5.87
C PHE A 26 -20.79 -1.47 -5.28
N ASN A 27 -21.55 -1.10 -4.27
CA ASN A 27 -21.42 0.14 -3.51
C ASN A 27 -21.02 -0.18 -2.05
N VAL A 28 -20.47 0.80 -1.33
CA VAL A 28 -20.17 0.68 0.11
C VAL A 28 -21.41 0.98 0.95
N TRP A 29 -21.91 -0.06 1.62
CA TRP A 29 -23.05 0.00 2.54
C TRP A 29 -22.59 -0.29 3.98
N ALA A 30 -23.40 0.15 4.95
CA ALA A 30 -23.18 -0.16 6.36
C ALA A 30 -24.50 -0.46 7.11
N CYS A 31 -24.39 -1.14 8.24
CA CYS A 31 -25.45 -1.22 9.26
C CYS A 31 -24.92 -0.67 10.60
N LYS A 32 -25.75 0.09 11.33
CA LYS A 32 -25.44 0.53 12.70
C LYS A 32 -25.75 -0.57 13.70
N LYS A 33 -24.91 -0.71 14.73
CA LYS A 33 -25.16 -1.58 15.88
C LYS A 33 -26.22 -0.94 16.78
N THR A 34 -27.15 -1.75 17.26
CA THR A 34 -28.24 -1.35 18.15
C THR A 34 -28.35 -2.34 19.32
N PRO A 35 -29.11 -2.05 20.39
CA PRO A 35 -29.37 -3.01 21.45
C PRO A 35 -30.02 -4.33 20.98
N GLY A 36 -30.74 -4.29 19.84
CA GLY A 36 -31.37 -5.46 19.23
C GLY A 36 -30.52 -6.18 18.17
N GLY A 37 -29.24 -5.82 18.01
CA GLY A 37 -28.37 -6.32 16.93
C GLY A 37 -28.14 -5.28 15.83
N TRP A 38 -27.86 -5.73 14.60
CA TRP A 38 -27.61 -4.84 13.46
C TRP A 38 -28.90 -4.23 12.92
N GLY A 39 -28.94 -2.90 12.81
CA GLY A 39 -30.05 -2.15 12.23
C GLY A 39 -30.12 -2.24 10.71
N ALA A 40 -31.10 -1.52 10.13
CA ALA A 40 -31.30 -1.47 8.69
C ALA A 40 -30.06 -0.97 7.92
N PRO A 41 -29.79 -1.52 6.71
CA PRO A 41 -28.65 -1.13 5.89
C PRO A 41 -28.85 0.24 5.25
N PHE A 42 -27.79 1.04 5.21
CA PHE A 42 -27.75 2.37 4.58
C PHE A 42 -26.49 2.53 3.73
N VAL A 43 -26.55 3.40 2.71
CA VAL A 43 -25.38 3.80 1.90
C VAL A 43 -24.43 4.57 2.80
N LEU A 44 -23.15 4.20 2.88
CA LEU A 44 -22.24 4.81 3.86
C LEU A 44 -21.98 6.30 3.56
N SER A 45 -21.75 6.64 2.30
CA SER A 45 -21.75 8.01 1.78
C SER A 45 -21.79 8.02 0.25
N ASN A 46 -22.57 8.92 -0.33
CA ASN A 46 -22.55 9.19 -1.78
C ASN A 46 -21.24 9.84 -2.25
N ALA A 47 -20.40 10.33 -1.33
CA ALA A 47 -19.05 10.79 -1.66
C ALA A 47 -18.05 9.61 -1.79
N ILE A 48 -18.26 8.52 -1.05
CA ILE A 48 -17.42 7.31 -1.16
C ILE A 48 -17.70 6.61 -2.48
N ASN A 49 -18.97 6.40 -2.80
CA ASN A 49 -19.38 5.63 -3.98
C ASN A 49 -19.23 6.42 -5.29
N SER A 50 -19.32 5.71 -6.43
CA SER A 50 -19.14 6.24 -7.78
C SER A 50 -19.86 5.35 -8.81
N ASP A 51 -19.85 5.76 -10.08
CA ASP A 51 -20.34 4.97 -11.23
C ASP A 51 -19.39 3.79 -11.57
N SER A 52 -18.77 3.18 -10.57
CA SER A 52 -17.78 2.11 -10.68
C SER A 52 -17.66 1.33 -9.36
N ALA A 53 -17.61 0.01 -9.45
CA ALA A 53 -17.67 -0.89 -8.29
C ALA A 53 -16.66 -0.53 -7.18
N ASP A 54 -17.20 -0.07 -6.06
CA ASP A 54 -16.53 0.35 -4.84
C ASP A 54 -16.71 -0.70 -3.73
N VAL A 55 -15.61 -1.35 -3.36
CA VAL A 55 -15.62 -2.67 -2.71
C VAL A 55 -14.61 -2.81 -1.58
N TYR A 56 -14.87 -3.79 -0.72
CA TYR A 56 -13.96 -4.23 0.35
C TYR A 56 -13.49 -3.12 1.31
N ALA A 57 -14.38 -2.17 1.61
CA ALA A 57 -14.07 -1.03 2.48
C ALA A 57 -13.61 -1.46 3.89
N GLY A 58 -12.45 -0.96 4.30
CA GLY A 58 -11.92 -0.92 5.66
C GLY A 58 -12.07 0.47 6.28
N MET A 59 -12.07 0.55 7.61
CA MET A 59 -12.26 1.80 8.37
C MET A 59 -11.25 1.92 9.52
N ALA A 60 -10.66 3.11 9.66
CA ALA A 60 -9.77 3.46 10.77
C ALA A 60 -10.52 4.16 11.92
N SER A 61 -9.88 4.34 13.08
CA SER A 61 -10.51 4.97 14.26
C SER A 61 -10.75 6.48 14.09
N SER A 62 -10.09 7.11 13.11
CA SER A 62 -10.36 8.46 12.62
C SER A 62 -11.70 8.58 11.87
N GLY A 63 -12.32 7.45 11.52
CA GLY A 63 -13.46 7.37 10.61
C GLY A 63 -13.05 7.31 9.14
N ASN A 64 -11.77 7.48 8.78
CA ASN A 64 -11.28 7.37 7.40
C ASN A 64 -11.61 5.98 6.82
N VAL A 65 -12.09 5.96 5.57
CA VAL A 65 -12.48 4.72 4.86
C VAL A 65 -11.55 4.45 3.69
N TYR A 66 -10.94 3.28 3.69
CA TYR A 66 -10.01 2.78 2.68
C TYR A 66 -10.68 1.67 1.88
N PHE A 67 -10.74 1.75 0.56
CA PHE A 67 -11.54 0.82 -0.25
C PHE A 67 -10.96 0.62 -1.66
N GLY A 68 -11.28 -0.51 -2.29
CA GLY A 68 -10.89 -0.79 -3.67
C GLY A 68 -11.94 -0.24 -4.65
N SER A 69 -11.51 0.40 -5.74
CA SER A 69 -12.39 1.00 -6.76
C SER A 69 -11.86 0.78 -8.17
N ARG A 70 -12.77 0.83 -9.17
CA ARG A 70 -12.43 0.89 -10.60
C ARG A 70 -12.67 2.27 -11.25
N ARG A 71 -12.94 3.30 -10.45
CA ARG A 71 -13.19 4.66 -10.97
C ARG A 71 -12.06 5.16 -11.86
N ALA A 72 -12.40 5.98 -12.85
CA ALA A 72 -11.45 6.56 -13.79
C ALA A 72 -10.38 7.41 -13.08
N GLY A 73 -9.15 7.40 -13.62
CA GLY A 73 -8.00 8.10 -13.05
C GLY A 73 -7.13 7.27 -12.10
N GLY A 74 -7.36 5.95 -12.01
CA GLY A 74 -6.46 5.01 -11.34
C GLY A 74 -5.16 4.71 -12.10
N ILE A 75 -4.28 3.96 -11.45
CA ILE A 75 -2.98 3.48 -11.94
C ILE A 75 -3.11 2.08 -12.54
N GLY A 76 -3.91 1.20 -11.92
CA GLY A 76 -4.19 -0.17 -12.35
C GLY A 76 -5.65 -0.41 -12.73
N GLY A 77 -6.04 -1.68 -12.79
CA GLY A 77 -7.40 -2.15 -13.11
C GLY A 77 -8.36 -2.22 -11.90
N MET A 78 -7.83 -2.07 -10.70
CA MET A 78 -8.55 -1.74 -9.47
C MET A 78 -7.50 -1.14 -8.53
N ASP A 79 -7.84 -0.05 -7.86
CA ASP A 79 -6.92 0.74 -7.04
C ASP A 79 -7.53 0.97 -5.65
N ILE A 80 -6.66 1.17 -4.66
CA ILE A 80 -7.06 1.56 -3.30
C ILE A 80 -7.17 3.08 -3.20
N TYR A 81 -8.32 3.53 -2.71
CA TYR A 81 -8.65 4.93 -2.43
C TYR A 81 -8.90 5.12 -0.94
N VAL A 82 -8.66 6.35 -0.46
CA VAL A 82 -9.08 6.80 0.88
C VAL A 82 -10.08 7.95 0.78
N SER A 83 -11.25 7.78 1.42
CA SER A 83 -12.14 8.88 1.78
C SER A 83 -11.84 9.31 3.21
N ARG A 84 -11.39 10.55 3.39
CA ARG A 84 -11.13 11.09 4.74
C ARG A 84 -12.44 11.52 5.39
N PHE A 85 -12.55 11.31 6.70
CA PHE A 85 -13.70 11.77 7.49
C PHE A 85 -13.34 13.08 8.21
N VAL A 86 -13.99 14.18 7.83
CA VAL A 86 -13.68 15.54 8.30
C VAL A 86 -14.98 16.26 8.63
N ASP A 87 -15.05 16.86 9.82
CA ASP A 87 -16.21 17.62 10.32
C ASP A 87 -17.56 16.88 10.18
N GLY A 88 -17.54 15.57 10.42
CA GLY A 88 -18.72 14.69 10.31
C GLY A 88 -19.06 14.24 8.89
N THR A 89 -18.23 14.56 7.89
CA THR A 89 -18.49 14.30 6.47
C THR A 89 -17.36 13.57 5.76
N TYR A 90 -17.72 12.65 4.86
CA TYR A 90 -16.77 11.96 3.99
C TYR A 90 -16.36 12.83 2.81
N GLN A 91 -15.06 13.06 2.67
CA GLN A 91 -14.46 13.84 1.59
C GLN A 91 -14.32 13.02 0.31
N THR A 92 -14.21 13.71 -0.84
CA THR A 92 -13.94 13.11 -2.15
C THR A 92 -12.75 12.13 -2.06
N PRO A 93 -12.91 10.85 -2.44
CA PRO A 93 -11.88 9.84 -2.30
C PRO A 93 -10.63 10.13 -3.14
N VAL A 94 -9.47 9.94 -2.54
CA VAL A 94 -8.16 10.18 -3.15
C VAL A 94 -7.46 8.83 -3.37
N ASN A 95 -6.92 8.62 -4.57
CA ASN A 95 -6.11 7.45 -4.91
C ASN A 95 -4.83 7.44 -4.03
N LEU A 96 -4.42 6.30 -3.49
CA LEU A 96 -3.20 6.22 -2.65
C LEU A 96 -1.88 6.33 -3.44
N GLY A 97 -1.94 6.42 -4.77
CA GLY A 97 -0.77 6.65 -5.62
C GLY A 97 0.15 5.42 -5.72
N ALA A 98 1.28 5.60 -6.41
CA ALA A 98 2.25 4.54 -6.66
C ALA A 98 3.05 4.08 -5.41
N GLU A 99 2.81 4.69 -4.25
CA GLU A 99 3.29 4.24 -2.94
C GLU A 99 2.51 3.01 -2.42
N VAL A 100 1.34 2.72 -3.00
CA VAL A 100 0.47 1.60 -2.64
C VAL A 100 -0.06 0.87 -3.88
N ASN A 101 -0.64 1.60 -4.83
CA ASN A 101 -1.27 1.02 -6.02
C ASN A 101 -0.22 0.68 -7.09
N SER A 102 -0.42 -0.45 -7.74
CA SER A 102 0.44 -0.98 -8.81
C SER A 102 -0.23 -0.81 -10.18
N PRO A 103 0.49 -1.05 -11.30
CA PRO A 103 -0.13 -1.19 -12.62
C PRO A 103 -1.05 -2.42 -12.78
N GLY A 104 -1.26 -3.22 -11.73
CA GLY A 104 -2.00 -4.47 -11.74
C GLY A 104 -3.45 -4.31 -11.29
N SER A 105 -3.76 -4.84 -10.12
CA SER A 105 -5.04 -4.64 -9.44
C SER A 105 -4.84 -4.85 -7.94
N ASP A 106 -5.14 -3.81 -7.17
CA ASP A 106 -4.86 -3.70 -5.75
C ASP A 106 -6.18 -3.51 -4.99
N SER A 107 -6.51 -4.45 -4.12
CA SER A 107 -7.85 -4.62 -3.57
C SER A 107 -7.84 -5.18 -2.15
N ASN A 108 -9.03 -5.30 -1.55
CA ASN A 108 -9.23 -5.87 -0.22
C ASN A 108 -8.38 -5.19 0.89
N PRO A 109 -8.41 -3.85 1.02
CA PRO A 109 -7.63 -3.14 2.04
C PRO A 109 -8.11 -3.45 3.47
N TYR A 110 -7.17 -3.88 4.30
CA TYR A 110 -7.23 -3.78 5.75
C TYR A 110 -6.35 -2.61 6.20
N ILE A 111 -6.97 -1.53 6.67
CA ILE A 111 -6.31 -0.43 7.35
C ILE A 111 -6.21 -0.74 8.86
N ALA A 112 -5.06 -0.49 9.47
CA ALA A 112 -4.92 -0.57 10.92
C ALA A 112 -5.79 0.50 11.62
N PRO A 113 -6.35 0.24 12.83
CA PRO A 113 -7.19 1.21 13.53
C PRO A 113 -6.53 2.56 13.81
N ASP A 114 -5.20 2.61 13.89
CA ASP A 114 -4.37 3.80 14.10
C ASP A 114 -3.73 4.34 12.79
N GLU A 115 -4.15 3.82 11.64
CA GLU A 115 -3.62 4.09 10.29
C GLU A 115 -2.12 3.80 10.11
N SER A 116 -1.45 3.16 11.08
CA SER A 116 0.00 2.94 11.08
C SER A 116 0.49 1.97 9.98
N TYR A 117 -0.38 1.10 9.48
CA TYR A 117 -0.12 0.24 8.32
C TYR A 117 -1.41 -0.13 7.57
N LEU A 118 -1.24 -0.50 6.30
CA LEU A 118 -2.27 -0.94 5.37
C LEU A 118 -1.83 -2.29 4.77
N ILE A 119 -2.60 -3.36 5.00
CA ILE A 119 -2.42 -4.68 4.34
C ILE A 119 -3.47 -4.80 3.23
N TYR A 120 -3.08 -5.29 2.06
CA TYR A 120 -3.99 -5.42 0.91
C TYR A 120 -3.56 -6.55 -0.03
N ALA A 121 -4.45 -6.98 -0.93
CA ALA A 121 -4.14 -7.92 -1.99
C ALA A 121 -3.68 -7.18 -3.25
N SER A 122 -2.61 -7.67 -3.91
CA SER A 122 -2.08 -7.12 -5.15
C SER A 122 -1.93 -8.19 -6.22
N GLY A 123 -2.32 -7.87 -7.46
CA GLY A 123 -2.07 -8.69 -8.64
C GLY A 123 -0.60 -8.73 -9.11
N ILE A 124 0.31 -8.04 -8.41
CA ILE A 124 1.75 -7.97 -8.69
C ILE A 124 2.50 -8.26 -7.38
N PRO A 125 3.60 -9.05 -7.37
CA PRO A 125 4.23 -9.72 -8.51
C PRO A 125 3.49 -10.98 -8.98
N ASN A 126 2.61 -11.54 -8.15
CA ASN A 126 1.88 -12.78 -8.42
C ASN A 126 0.36 -12.56 -8.29
N ALA A 127 -0.44 -13.56 -8.70
CA ALA A 127 -1.89 -13.47 -8.74
C ALA A 127 -2.56 -13.40 -7.34
N GLN A 128 -2.64 -12.19 -6.80
CA GLN A 128 -3.16 -11.85 -5.46
C GLN A 128 -2.24 -12.35 -4.33
N SER A 129 -1.03 -11.78 -4.29
CA SER A 129 -0.17 -11.75 -3.10
C SER A 129 -0.71 -10.72 -2.09
N PHE A 130 -0.43 -10.89 -0.79
CA PHE A 130 -0.62 -9.77 0.15
C PHE A 130 0.61 -8.87 0.24
N MET A 131 0.35 -7.57 0.18
CA MET A 131 1.29 -6.48 0.35
C MET A 131 1.00 -5.73 1.66
N ILE A 132 1.99 -5.03 2.19
CA ILE A 132 1.87 -4.09 3.30
C ILE A 132 2.63 -2.80 3.02
N SER A 133 1.98 -1.66 3.23
CA SER A 133 2.61 -0.34 3.33
C SER A 133 2.45 0.20 4.75
N TYR A 134 3.45 0.89 5.26
CA TYR A 134 3.43 1.54 6.57
C TYR A 134 3.22 3.03 6.41
N GLN A 135 2.44 3.64 7.30
CA GLN A 135 2.37 5.09 7.36
C GLN A 135 3.51 5.61 8.23
N ILE A 136 4.42 6.38 7.63
CA ILE A 136 5.62 6.87 8.30
C ILE A 136 5.84 8.32 7.88
N ASN A 137 6.01 9.20 8.86
CA ASN A 137 6.13 10.65 8.66
C ASN A 137 5.01 11.27 7.77
N GLY A 138 3.81 10.66 7.80
CA GLY A 138 2.63 11.09 7.05
C GLY A 138 2.52 10.58 5.60
N ARG A 139 3.44 9.71 5.14
CA ARG A 139 3.49 9.14 3.78
C ARG A 139 3.41 7.61 3.83
N TRP A 140 3.11 6.96 2.71
CA TRP A 140 3.09 5.50 2.63
C TRP A 140 4.45 4.97 2.17
N SER A 141 5.02 4.02 2.91
CA SER A 141 6.23 3.33 2.47
C SER A 141 5.98 2.56 1.18
N SER A 142 6.98 2.49 0.29
CA SER A 142 6.97 1.52 -0.83
C SER A 142 6.53 0.13 -0.34
N PRO A 143 5.65 -0.57 -1.08
CA PRO A 143 4.94 -1.71 -0.54
C PRO A 143 5.81 -2.97 -0.46
N MET A 144 5.62 -3.73 0.61
CA MET A 144 6.36 -4.96 0.89
C MET A 144 5.45 -6.18 0.83
N GLU A 145 5.89 -7.26 0.17
CA GLU A 145 5.15 -8.52 0.18
C GLU A 145 5.20 -9.18 1.58
N LEU A 146 4.03 -9.59 2.10
CA LEU A 146 3.95 -10.31 3.37
C LEU A 146 4.48 -11.74 3.22
N PRO A 147 5.21 -12.30 4.21
CA PRO A 147 5.77 -13.66 4.14
C PRO A 147 4.75 -14.78 3.85
N VAL A 148 3.47 -14.56 4.18
CA VAL A 148 2.37 -15.50 3.96
C VAL A 148 2.03 -15.70 2.47
N SER A 149 2.42 -14.76 1.60
CA SER A 149 2.24 -14.80 0.14
C SER A 149 3.12 -15.83 -0.57
N SER A 150 4.09 -16.43 0.14
CA SER A 150 5.11 -17.32 -0.44
C SER A 150 4.64 -18.72 -0.85
N ASP A 151 3.37 -19.09 -0.60
CA ASP A 151 2.79 -20.37 -1.03
C ASP A 151 2.08 -20.20 -2.40
N PRO A 152 2.62 -20.78 -3.50
CA PRO A 152 2.15 -20.51 -4.86
C PRO A 152 0.80 -21.17 -5.23
N ALA A 153 0.21 -22.00 -4.35
CA ALA A 153 -0.92 -22.86 -4.70
C ALA A 153 -2.31 -22.17 -4.81
N GLY A 154 -2.38 -20.84 -4.83
CA GLY A 154 -3.62 -20.09 -5.10
C GLY A 154 -3.76 -18.74 -4.40
N SER A 155 -4.59 -17.88 -5.00
CA SER A 155 -4.80 -16.46 -4.70
C SER A 155 -5.31 -16.18 -3.28
N MET A 156 -4.84 -15.08 -2.68
CA MET A 156 -5.16 -14.61 -1.34
C MET A 156 -6.02 -13.35 -1.33
N PHE A 157 -7.01 -13.27 -0.46
CA PHE A 157 -7.97 -12.14 -0.43
C PHE A 157 -8.59 -11.95 0.95
N CYS A 158 -9.25 -10.82 1.14
CA CYS A 158 -9.87 -10.42 2.41
C CYS A 158 -8.92 -10.56 3.63
N PRO A 159 -7.76 -9.88 3.62
CA PRO A 159 -6.91 -9.80 4.82
C PRO A 159 -7.68 -9.04 5.91
N MET A 160 -7.52 -9.44 7.16
CA MET A 160 -8.07 -8.72 8.31
C MET A 160 -7.26 -9.05 9.57
N VAL A 161 -6.91 -8.02 10.36
CA VAL A 161 -6.32 -8.23 11.69
C VAL A 161 -7.39 -7.94 12.75
N ASP A 162 -7.52 -8.84 13.73
CA ASP A 162 -8.10 -8.51 15.02
C ASP A 162 -6.99 -8.00 15.97
N PRO A 163 -6.98 -6.71 16.34
CA PRO A 163 -5.98 -6.16 17.25
C PRO A 163 -6.12 -6.67 18.69
N HIS A 164 -7.29 -7.19 19.09
CA HIS A 164 -7.54 -7.66 20.45
C HIS A 164 -6.92 -9.04 20.69
N SER A 165 -7.29 -10.07 19.91
CA SER A 165 -6.64 -11.38 19.97
C SER A 165 -5.24 -11.40 19.34
N LYS A 166 -4.88 -10.35 18.58
CA LYS A 166 -3.66 -10.27 17.76
C LYS A 166 -3.60 -11.41 16.75
N THR A 167 -4.71 -11.64 16.05
CA THR A 167 -4.85 -12.68 15.02
C THR A 167 -5.00 -12.03 13.65
N PHE A 168 -4.22 -12.49 12.68
CA PHE A 168 -4.41 -12.20 11.25
C PHE A 168 -5.28 -13.31 10.64
N TYR A 169 -6.36 -12.89 9.97
CA TYR A 169 -7.27 -13.73 9.19
C TYR A 169 -7.13 -13.40 7.71
N PHE A 170 -7.33 -14.40 6.86
CA PHE A 170 -7.41 -14.22 5.42
C PHE A 170 -8.21 -15.35 4.77
N ALA A 171 -8.80 -15.09 3.61
CA ALA A 171 -9.35 -16.14 2.76
C ALA A 171 -8.36 -16.46 1.63
N ARG A 172 -8.36 -17.73 1.19
CA ARG A 172 -7.46 -18.19 0.14
C ARG A 172 -8.05 -19.34 -0.66
N THR A 173 -7.79 -19.33 -1.96
CA THR A 173 -8.09 -20.45 -2.85
C THR A 173 -6.96 -21.47 -2.91
N ARG A 174 -7.30 -22.73 -3.11
CA ARG A 174 -6.40 -23.83 -3.46
C ARG A 174 -7.05 -24.74 -4.52
N VAL A 175 -6.25 -25.51 -5.24
CA VAL A 175 -6.75 -26.57 -6.13
C VAL A 175 -6.47 -27.93 -5.50
N GLU A 176 -7.52 -28.66 -5.15
CA GLU A 176 -7.44 -29.99 -4.55
C GLU A 176 -8.30 -30.96 -5.39
N ASN A 177 -7.71 -32.06 -5.85
CA ASN A 177 -8.37 -33.05 -6.72
C ASN A 177 -9.10 -32.43 -7.94
N GLY A 178 -8.49 -31.40 -8.56
CA GLY A 178 -9.04 -30.68 -9.71
C GLY A 178 -10.16 -29.69 -9.39
N LYS A 179 -10.55 -29.53 -8.12
CA LYS A 179 -11.57 -28.56 -7.69
C LYS A 179 -10.92 -27.35 -7.03
N ARG A 180 -11.43 -26.15 -7.31
CA ARG A 180 -11.09 -24.95 -6.54
C ARG A 180 -11.81 -25.01 -5.20
N ILE A 181 -11.05 -25.06 -4.11
CA ILE A 181 -11.54 -24.94 -2.74
C ILE A 181 -11.16 -23.55 -2.24
N GLU A 182 -12.02 -22.95 -1.42
CA GLU A 182 -11.81 -21.66 -0.78
C GLU A 182 -12.03 -21.83 0.72
N ASN A 183 -11.05 -21.42 1.52
CA ASN A 183 -11.07 -21.55 2.97
C ASN A 183 -10.63 -20.24 3.63
N VAL A 184 -11.13 -20.00 4.84
CA VAL A 184 -10.61 -18.97 5.74
C VAL A 184 -9.49 -19.59 6.59
N TYR A 185 -8.35 -18.93 6.59
CA TYR A 185 -7.17 -19.25 7.38
C TYR A 185 -6.91 -18.16 8.42
N TYR A 186 -6.17 -18.51 9.47
CA TYR A 186 -5.76 -17.57 10.50
C TYR A 186 -4.37 -17.91 11.05
N MET A 187 -3.68 -16.91 11.58
CA MET A 187 -2.38 -17.04 12.22
C MET A 187 -2.14 -15.92 13.25
N PRO A 188 -1.27 -16.11 14.26
CA PRO A 188 -0.86 -15.01 15.14
C PRO A 188 -0.21 -13.87 14.35
N LEU A 189 -0.56 -12.62 14.68
CA LEU A 189 -0.07 -11.41 14.02
C LEU A 189 1.46 -11.27 14.07
N SER A 190 2.08 -11.77 15.15
CA SER A 190 3.54 -11.88 15.29
C SER A 190 4.20 -12.71 14.18
N GLY A 191 3.46 -13.66 13.58
CA GLY A 191 3.92 -14.46 12.44
C GLY A 191 4.12 -13.64 11.16
N LEU A 192 3.46 -12.49 11.00
CA LEU A 192 3.72 -11.56 9.90
C LEU A 192 5.03 -10.76 10.08
N LYS A 193 5.65 -10.79 11.27
CA LYS A 193 6.89 -10.06 11.62
C LYS A 193 6.79 -8.55 11.36
N LEU A 194 5.65 -7.94 11.69
CA LEU A 194 5.35 -6.55 11.36
C LEU A 194 6.43 -5.55 11.81
N GLU A 195 7.04 -5.69 12.98
CA GLU A 195 8.10 -4.76 13.40
C GLU A 195 9.38 -4.86 12.54
N ALA A 196 9.70 -6.03 12.01
CA ALA A 196 10.86 -6.22 11.12
C ALA A 196 10.57 -5.81 9.67
N LEU A 197 9.31 -5.95 9.23
CA LEU A 197 8.85 -5.38 7.96
C LEU A 197 8.80 -3.85 8.07
N ARG A 198 8.27 -3.30 9.17
CA ARG A 198 8.33 -1.87 9.51
C ARG A 198 9.78 -1.42 9.46
N ALA A 199 10.68 -1.95 10.28
CA ALA A 199 12.11 -1.60 10.27
C ALA A 199 12.83 -1.72 8.89
N ARG A 200 12.26 -2.39 7.89
CA ARG A 200 12.77 -2.42 6.49
C ARG A 200 12.06 -1.43 5.57
N ALA A 201 10.75 -1.29 5.68
CA ALA A 201 9.97 -0.11 5.22
C ALA A 201 10.34 1.17 6.00
N THR A 202 11.28 1.07 6.93
CA THR A 202 11.89 2.10 7.76
C THR A 202 13.43 1.94 7.69
N VAL A 203 13.95 1.49 6.52
CA VAL A 203 15.34 1.70 6.00
C VAL A 203 15.31 2.05 4.48
N LEU A 204 14.13 2.02 3.85
CA LEU A 204 13.99 2.18 2.40
C LEU A 204 13.68 3.63 1.92
N THR A 205 13.59 4.70 2.76
CA THR A 205 13.77 6.10 2.27
C THR A 205 15.27 6.39 2.18
N ASP A 206 16.03 6.07 3.23
CA ASP A 206 17.34 6.70 3.38
C ASP A 206 18.46 5.98 2.62
N TYR A 207 18.38 4.65 2.44
CA TYR A 207 19.27 3.88 1.54
C TYR A 207 18.38 3.05 0.56
N ALA A 208 17.78 2.29 -0.42
CA ALA A 208 18.15 1.71 -1.75
C ALA A 208 16.93 1.63 -2.69
N GLY A 209 17.15 1.41 -3.99
CA GLY A 209 16.11 1.21 -5.00
C GLY A 209 16.66 0.97 -6.42
N THR A 210 15.77 0.65 -7.36
CA THR A 210 16.05 0.59 -8.81
C THR A 210 15.33 1.77 -9.47
N TYR A 211 16.05 2.53 -10.29
CA TYR A 211 15.67 3.89 -10.63
C TYR A 211 15.81 4.17 -12.13
N LYS A 212 14.73 4.60 -12.81
CA LYS A 212 14.69 4.80 -14.28
C LYS A 212 15.11 6.24 -14.67
N VAL A 213 15.94 6.42 -15.70
CA VAL A 213 16.59 7.72 -16.00
C VAL A 213 16.60 8.07 -17.50
N GLU A 214 15.41 8.24 -18.07
CA GLU A 214 15.20 8.63 -19.47
C GLU A 214 14.98 10.16 -19.64
N PRO A 215 15.14 10.75 -20.85
CA PRO A 215 15.84 10.25 -22.04
C PRO A 215 17.12 11.04 -22.36
N ALA A 216 17.59 11.91 -21.45
CA ALA A 216 18.71 12.84 -21.72
C ALA A 216 20.07 12.13 -21.90
N ASN A 217 20.31 11.03 -21.16
CA ASN A 217 21.60 10.33 -21.10
C ASN A 217 21.54 8.87 -21.59
N GLY A 218 20.37 8.38 -22.03
CA GLY A 218 20.20 7.01 -22.53
C GLY A 218 20.24 5.87 -21.51
N ILE A 219 20.35 6.17 -20.20
CA ILE A 219 20.46 5.14 -19.14
C ILE A 219 19.09 4.50 -18.86
N SER A 220 18.99 3.17 -18.95
CA SER A 220 17.72 2.46 -18.75
C SER A 220 17.39 2.29 -17.27
N ALA A 221 18.37 2.00 -16.42
CA ALA A 221 18.24 1.98 -14.97
C ALA A 221 19.56 2.26 -14.23
N ILE A 222 19.47 3.03 -13.14
CA ILE A 222 20.49 3.13 -12.10
C ILE A 222 20.11 2.21 -10.95
N LYS A 223 21.11 1.47 -10.46
CA LYS A 223 21.03 0.62 -9.27
C LYS A 223 21.88 1.22 -8.16
N ILE A 224 21.34 1.32 -6.95
CA ILE A 224 22.00 1.91 -5.78
C ILE A 224 22.15 0.85 -4.68
N TRP A 225 23.33 0.78 -4.05
CA TRP A 225 23.61 -0.07 -2.89
C TRP A 225 24.52 0.62 -1.86
N LYS A 226 24.83 -0.06 -0.75
CA LYS A 226 25.69 0.41 0.34
C LYS A 226 26.75 -0.64 0.65
N GLU A 227 27.99 -0.22 0.84
CA GLU A 227 29.15 -1.09 1.02
C GLU A 227 30.14 -0.43 1.99
N ASN A 228 30.59 -1.15 3.02
CA ASN A 228 31.54 -0.65 4.03
C ASN A 228 31.15 0.72 4.66
N GLY A 229 29.85 0.94 4.85
CA GLY A 229 29.28 2.18 5.41
C GLY A 229 29.09 3.32 4.40
N LYS A 230 29.82 3.31 3.28
CA LYS A 230 29.64 4.24 2.15
C LYS A 230 28.59 3.70 1.18
N LEU A 231 28.09 4.55 0.30
CA LEU A 231 27.12 4.17 -0.73
C LEU A 231 27.86 3.86 -2.05
N TYR A 232 27.27 3.05 -2.94
CA TYR A 232 27.83 2.67 -4.26
C TYR A 232 26.70 2.53 -5.30
N GLY A 233 27.00 2.70 -6.60
CA GLY A 233 25.98 2.70 -7.66
C GLY A 233 26.48 2.17 -9.01
N ALA A 234 25.56 1.86 -9.92
CA ALA A 234 25.87 1.43 -11.28
C ALA A 234 24.75 1.78 -12.27
N ALA A 235 25.13 2.16 -13.49
CA ALA A 235 24.23 2.38 -14.62
C ALA A 235 24.35 1.22 -15.62
N ASP A 236 23.21 0.64 -16.01
CA ASP A 236 23.05 -0.40 -17.05
C ASP A 236 24.04 -1.59 -17.00
N GLY A 237 24.65 -1.84 -15.84
CA GLY A 237 25.50 -2.99 -15.55
C GLY A 237 26.96 -2.92 -16.05
N GLN A 238 27.44 -1.80 -16.60
CA GLN A 238 28.80 -1.72 -17.16
C GLN A 238 29.85 -0.96 -16.33
N GLN A 239 29.45 0.00 -15.49
CA GLN A 239 30.39 0.76 -14.63
C GLN A 239 29.96 0.80 -13.16
N THR A 240 30.96 0.85 -12.28
CA THR A 240 30.81 0.92 -10.82
C THR A 240 31.19 2.30 -10.32
N LEU A 241 30.26 2.94 -9.60
CA LEU A 241 30.34 4.30 -9.10
C LEU A 241 30.46 4.26 -7.57
N GLN A 242 31.35 5.08 -7.00
CA GLN A 242 31.42 5.27 -5.55
C GLN A 242 30.54 6.45 -5.15
N LEU A 243 29.74 6.31 -4.09
CA LEU A 243 28.83 7.34 -3.61
C LEU A 243 29.23 7.87 -2.23
N ALA A 244 29.07 9.17 -2.03
CA ALA A 244 29.15 9.80 -0.71
C ALA A 244 27.74 10.08 -0.16
N THR A 245 27.51 9.69 1.11
CA THR A 245 26.48 10.30 1.96
C THR A 245 26.91 11.72 2.29
N THR A 246 25.99 12.68 2.25
CA THR A 246 26.21 13.99 2.88
C THR A 246 25.85 13.93 4.38
N GLU A 247 26.11 14.98 5.15
CA GLU A 247 25.59 15.09 6.53
C GLU A 247 24.07 15.37 6.55
N VAL A 248 23.48 15.71 5.41
CA VAL A 248 22.03 15.89 5.22
C VAL A 248 21.38 14.55 4.83
N PRO A 249 20.26 14.15 5.48
CA PRO A 249 19.42 13.04 5.03
C PRO A 249 18.92 13.21 3.58
N ASP A 250 18.45 12.11 2.99
CA ASP A 250 17.85 12.04 1.64
C ASP A 250 18.73 12.49 0.45
N GLN A 251 20.05 12.68 0.67
CA GLN A 251 21.03 13.05 -0.36
C GLN A 251 22.10 11.99 -0.61
N LEU A 252 22.41 11.78 -1.89
CA LEU A 252 23.26 10.70 -2.39
C LEU A 252 24.12 11.21 -3.55
N MET A 253 25.45 11.25 -3.39
CA MET A 253 26.36 11.89 -4.35
C MET A 253 27.15 10.84 -5.13
N ILE A 254 26.95 10.70 -6.44
CA ILE A 254 27.84 9.96 -7.35
C ILE A 254 29.14 10.73 -7.53
N VAL A 255 30.27 10.02 -7.57
CA VAL A 255 31.53 10.52 -8.14
C VAL A 255 31.97 9.57 -9.26
N GLU A 256 32.15 10.11 -10.46
CA GLU A 256 32.54 9.38 -11.67
C GLU A 256 33.72 10.09 -12.33
N ASN A 257 34.84 9.38 -12.54
CA ASN A 257 36.09 9.93 -13.09
C ASN A 257 36.66 11.20 -12.43
N GLY A 258 36.17 11.56 -11.24
CA GLY A 258 36.54 12.77 -10.49
C GLY A 258 35.50 13.91 -10.55
N GLU A 259 34.55 13.84 -11.49
CA GLU A 259 33.40 14.73 -11.51
C GLU A 259 32.32 14.26 -10.52
N LYS A 260 31.53 15.21 -10.00
CA LYS A 260 30.51 14.95 -8.97
C LYS A 260 29.12 15.14 -9.54
N VAL A 261 28.26 14.13 -9.37
CA VAL A 261 26.86 14.15 -9.82
C VAL A 261 25.96 13.89 -8.61
N HIS A 262 25.08 14.85 -8.30
CA HIS A 262 24.27 14.82 -7.09
C HIS A 262 22.87 14.23 -7.37
N PHE A 263 22.46 13.26 -6.56
CA PHE A 263 21.14 12.63 -6.61
C PHE A 263 20.37 12.98 -5.33
N PHE A 264 19.15 13.46 -5.52
CA PHE A 264 18.25 13.92 -4.47
C PHE A 264 16.99 13.06 -4.52
N ARG A 265 16.53 12.56 -3.36
CA ARG A 265 15.36 11.66 -3.35
C ARG A 265 14.00 12.37 -3.30
N THR A 266 13.95 13.67 -2.98
CA THR A 266 12.69 14.40 -2.76
C THR A 266 12.49 15.66 -3.59
N LYS A 267 13.47 16.09 -4.42
CA LYS A 267 13.30 17.25 -5.32
C LYS A 267 14.19 17.22 -6.55
N THR A 268 13.59 17.55 -7.69
CA THR A 268 14.28 17.83 -8.95
C THR A 268 14.85 19.25 -8.94
N GLU A 269 16.17 19.39 -8.80
CA GLU A 269 16.89 20.59 -9.22
C GLU A 269 17.56 20.37 -10.58
N GLN A 270 17.77 21.44 -11.34
CA GLN A 270 18.46 21.37 -12.64
C GLN A 270 19.92 21.81 -12.47
N VAL A 271 20.84 20.85 -12.56
CA VAL A 271 22.29 21.11 -12.48
C VAL A 271 22.89 20.88 -13.86
N HIS A 272 23.52 21.93 -14.43
CA HIS A 272 24.20 21.91 -15.73
C HIS A 272 23.44 21.22 -16.88
N GLY A 273 22.11 21.38 -16.92
CA GLY A 273 21.23 20.86 -17.96
C GLY A 273 20.51 19.54 -17.63
N LEU A 274 21.00 18.76 -16.66
CA LEU A 274 20.42 17.47 -16.25
C LEU A 274 19.19 17.63 -15.33
N LYS A 275 18.30 16.63 -15.31
CA LYS A 275 17.02 16.64 -14.58
C LYS A 275 16.59 15.21 -14.18
N ILE A 276 16.30 14.95 -12.89
CA ILE A 276 16.17 13.59 -12.28
C ILE A 276 15.04 13.56 -11.20
N SER A 277 14.37 12.40 -10.97
CA SER A 277 13.25 12.23 -10.00
C SER A 277 13.02 10.76 -9.50
N MET A 278 12.76 10.51 -8.19
CA MET A 278 12.54 9.15 -7.58
C MET A 278 11.54 9.09 -6.37
N PRO A 279 10.91 7.93 -5.97
CA PRO A 279 10.03 7.74 -4.76
C PRO A 279 10.63 6.96 -3.53
N GLU A 280 9.86 6.53 -2.47
CA GLU A 280 10.22 6.61 -1.00
C GLU A 280 10.14 5.39 0.00
N GLY A 281 10.52 5.62 1.30
CA GLY A 281 9.97 5.07 2.60
C GLY A 281 10.82 4.13 3.52
N ASP A 282 11.36 4.33 4.76
CA ASP A 282 11.67 5.38 5.80
C ASP A 282 13.01 5.03 6.62
N ILE A 283 13.26 5.31 7.95
CA ILE A 283 14.58 5.14 8.72
C ILE A 283 14.61 4.55 10.21
N THR A 284 15.53 3.60 10.62
CA THR A 284 15.67 3.02 12.02
C THR A 284 17.09 2.75 12.62
N ALA A 285 17.26 2.69 13.97
CA ALA A 285 18.56 2.78 14.72
C ALA A 285 18.85 1.76 15.89
N ILE A 286 19.80 2.08 16.80
CA ILE A 286 20.68 1.18 17.64
C ILE A 286 20.76 1.61 19.16
N ARG A 287 21.51 1.04 20.16
CA ARG A 287 22.73 0.17 20.24
C ARG A 287 23.01 -0.41 21.67
N GLN A 288 23.57 -1.64 21.79
CA GLN A 288 24.45 -2.19 22.88
C GLN A 288 23.90 -2.31 24.36
N PRO A 289 24.58 -2.97 25.35
CA PRO A 289 26.02 -3.30 25.53
C PRO A 289 26.71 -4.16 24.48
#